data_AF-A0A944K7F6-F1
#
_entry.id   AF-A0A944K7F6-F1
#
_cell.length_a   1.000
_cell.length_b   1.000
_cell.length_c   1.000
_cell.angle_alpha   90.00
_cell.angle_beta   90.00
_cell.angle_gamma   90.00
#
_symmetry.space_group_name_H-M   'P 1'
#
loop_
_entity.id
_entity.type
_entity.pdbx_description
1 polymer ?
#
loop_
_entity_poly.entity_id
_entity_poly.type
_entity_poly.pdbx_seq_one_letter_code
_entity_poly.pdbx_strand_id
1 'polypeptide(L)' 'MGCAYLLICHLGCALREWLAIRGSHRGTIRSDGRADDADRVPLLDDGGEPVTTFARWYTGWLERAEQAVLPTSSDL' A
#
# COMPACT_ATOMS: atom_id res chain seq x y z
N MET A 1 -2.02 -1.62 -25.18
CA MET A 1 -3.01 -2.03 -24.16
C MET A 1 -2.70 -1.28 -22.87
N GLY A 2 -3.57 -0.37 -22.42
CA GLY A 2 -3.26 0.53 -21.30
C GLY A 2 -3.39 -0.12 -19.91
N CYS A 3 -2.71 0.45 -18.92
CA CYS A 3 -2.89 0.11 -17.51
C CYS A 3 -4.11 0.83 -16.92
N ALA A 4 -4.81 0.19 -16.00
CA ALA A 4 -5.89 0.79 -15.23
C ALA A 4 -5.65 0.55 -13.74
N TYR A 5 -5.97 1.55 -12.92
CA TYR A 5 -5.69 1.57 -11.50
C TYR A 5 -6.93 1.95 -10.69
N LEU A 6 -7.08 1.32 -9.54
CA LEU A 6 -8.10 1.64 -8.54
C LEU A 6 -7.43 2.24 -7.31
N LEU A 7 -7.91 3.39 -6.84
CA LEU A 7 -7.47 3.97 -5.56
C LEU A 7 -8.02 3.10 -4.44
N ILE A 8 -7.15 2.58 -3.58
CA ILE A 8 -7.56 1.70 -2.48
C ILE A 8 -7.29 2.29 -1.09
N CYS A 9 -6.36 3.24 -0.98
CA CYS A 9 -6.02 3.87 0.29
C CYS A 9 -5.57 5.32 0.11
N HIS A 10 -5.97 6.16 1.06
CA HIS A 10 -5.47 7.54 1.19
C HIS A 10 -4.65 7.62 2.48
N LEU A 11 -3.35 7.87 2.36
CA LEU A 11 -2.44 7.91 3.51
C LEU A 11 -2.33 9.31 4.14
N GLY A 12 -3.03 10.31 3.57
CA GLY A 12 -2.89 11.72 3.94
C GLY A 12 -1.86 12.42 3.06
N CYS A 13 -1.74 13.75 3.16
CA CYS A 13 -0.74 14.55 2.43
C CYS A 13 -0.66 14.25 0.91
N ALA A 14 -1.80 13.96 0.28
CA ALA A 14 -1.89 13.52 -1.13
C ALA A 14 -1.13 12.21 -1.48
N LEU A 15 -0.67 11.46 -0.48
CA LEU A 15 -0.13 10.11 -0.64
C LEU A 15 -1.26 9.10 -0.81
N ARG A 16 -1.12 8.25 -1.83
CA ARG A 16 -2.16 7.32 -2.26
C ARG A 16 -1.58 5.97 -2.64
N GLU A 17 -2.29 4.91 -2.33
CA GLU A 17 -1.96 3.57 -2.80
C GLU A 17 -2.99 3.11 -3.82
N TRP A 18 -2.48 2.51 -4.89
CA TRP A 18 -3.28 2.11 -6.04
C TRP A 18 -3.09 0.63 -6.35
N LEU A 19 -4.19 -0.05 -6.65
CA LEU A 19 -4.19 -1.40 -7.18
C LEU A 19 -4.24 -1.36 -8.71
N ALA A 20 -3.25 -1.97 -9.37
CA ALA A 20 -3.33 -2.21 -10.80
C ALA A 20 -4.35 -3.31 -11.12
N ILE A 21 -5.41 -2.98 -11.86
CA ILE A 21 -6.48 -3.93 -12.23
C ILE A 21 -6.39 -4.38 -13.70
N ARG A 22 -5.59 -3.68 -14.53
CA ARG A 22 -5.29 -4.04 -15.91
C ARG A 22 -3.83 -3.74 -16.26
N GLY A 23 -3.29 -4.49 -17.23
CA GLY A 23 -1.91 -4.34 -17.73
C GLY A 23 -0.95 -5.36 -17.14
N SER A 24 0.34 -5.24 -17.48
CA SER A 24 1.43 -6.14 -17.04
C SER A 24 1.63 -6.19 -15.53
N HIS A 25 1.17 -5.17 -14.82
CA HIS A 25 1.31 -5.05 -13.37
C HIS A 25 0.04 -5.44 -12.61
N ARG A 26 -0.95 -6.08 -13.26
CA ARG A 26 -2.22 -6.45 -12.61
C ARG A 26 -1.98 -7.22 -11.31
N GLY A 27 -2.64 -6.80 -10.23
CA GLY A 27 -2.54 -7.40 -8.91
C GLY A 27 -1.49 -6.77 -7.98
N THR A 28 -0.63 -5.90 -8.51
CA THR A 28 0.41 -5.19 -7.74
C THR A 28 -0.10 -3.90 -7.11
N ILE A 29 0.52 -3.50 -5.99
CA ILE A 29 0.26 -2.22 -5.32
C ILE A 29 1.35 -1.21 -5.71
N ARG A 30 0.92 0.03 -5.96
CA ARG A 30 1.82 1.13 -6.26
C ARG A 30 1.55 2.32 -5.35
N SER A 31 2.62 2.92 -4.85
CA SER A 31 2.55 4.18 -4.13
C SER A 31 2.60 5.33 -5.13
N ASP A 32 1.73 6.31 -4.93
CA ASP A 32 1.67 7.54 -5.70
C ASP A 32 2.05 8.69 -4.77
N GLY A 33 3.33 9.05 -4.86
CA GLY A 33 3.99 10.11 -4.10
C GLY A 33 3.95 11.45 -4.83
N ARG A 34 2.86 11.78 -5.54
CA ARG A 34 2.74 13.06 -6.28
C ARG A 34 2.94 14.32 -5.44
N ALA A 35 2.88 14.23 -4.11
CA ALA A 35 3.30 15.32 -3.22
C ALA A 35 4.80 15.64 -3.33
N ASP A 36 5.60 14.66 -3.77
CA ASP A 36 7.06 14.70 -3.90
C ASP A 36 7.52 14.63 -5.38
N ASP A 37 6.65 14.97 -6.34
CA ASP A 37 6.89 14.85 -7.80
C ASP A 37 7.29 13.43 -8.29
N ALA A 38 7.03 12.41 -7.49
CA ALA A 38 7.38 11.03 -7.83
C ALA A 38 6.35 10.37 -8.76
N ASP A 39 6.86 9.63 -9.76
CA ASP A 39 6.06 8.69 -10.53
C ASP A 39 5.51 7.57 -9.65
N ARG A 40 4.51 6.83 -10.15
CA ARG A 40 3.95 5.67 -9.43
C ARG A 40 5.00 4.57 -9.29
N VAL A 41 5.58 4.42 -8.11
CA VAL A 41 6.59 3.41 -7.79
C VAL A 41 5.95 2.16 -7.16
N PRO A 42 6.59 0.99 -7.22
CA PRO A 42 6.17 -0.16 -6.43
C PRO A 42 6.13 0.23 -4.95
N LEU A 43 5.08 -0.18 -4.24
CA LEU A 43 5.08 -0.07 -2.79
C LEU A 43 6.13 -1.04 -2.23
N LEU A 44 6.94 -0.61 -1.27
CA LEU A 44 7.92 -1.45 -0.59
C LEU A 44 7.38 -1.87 0.79
N ASP A 45 7.73 -3.07 1.25
CA ASP A 45 7.50 -3.52 2.61
C ASP A 45 8.56 -2.96 3.57
N ASP A 46 8.42 -3.29 4.85
CA ASP A 46 9.34 -2.81 5.90
C ASP A 46 10.78 -3.33 5.72
N GLY A 47 10.97 -4.40 4.93
CA GLY A 47 12.28 -4.93 4.53
C GLY A 47 12.86 -4.26 3.28
N GLY A 48 12.14 -3.31 2.68
CA GLY A 48 12.53 -2.66 1.43
C GLY A 48 12.20 -3.46 0.16
N GLU A 49 11.50 -4.59 0.29
CA GLU A 49 11.14 -5.44 -0.84
C GLU A 49 9.77 -5.03 -1.43
N PRO A 50 9.56 -5.11 -2.75
CA PRO A 50 8.28 -4.74 -3.33
C PRO A 50 7.10 -5.56 -2.79
N VAL A 51 6.03 -4.88 -2.38
CA VAL A 51 4.72 -5.48 -2.10
C VAL A 51 4.05 -5.80 -3.44
N THR A 52 4.35 -6.99 -3.96
CA THR A 52 3.95 -7.41 -5.29
C THR A 52 2.46 -7.77 -5.42
N THR A 53 1.73 -7.99 -4.32
CA THR A 53 0.33 -8.45 -4.38
C THR A 53 -0.60 -7.71 -3.43
N PHE A 54 -1.86 -7.54 -3.84
CA PHE A 54 -2.94 -7.02 -3.00
C PHE A 54 -3.14 -7.83 -1.71
N ALA A 55 -3.05 -9.16 -1.78
CA ALA A 55 -3.25 -10.01 -0.60
C ALA A 55 -2.22 -9.71 0.48
N ARG A 56 -0.93 -9.65 0.11
CA ARG A 56 0.17 -9.34 1.04
C ARG A 56 0.02 -7.94 1.64
N TRP A 57 -0.35 -6.96 0.81
CA TRP A 57 -0.62 -5.60 1.27
C TRP A 57 -1.78 -5.57 2.28
N TYR A 58 -2.90 -6.20 1.94
CA TYR A 58 -4.12 -6.17 2.74
C TYR A 58 -3.92 -6.84 4.10
N THR A 59 -3.31 -8.02 4.15
CA THR A 59 -3.07 -8.72 5.42
C THR A 59 -2.10 -7.96 6.31
N GLY A 60 -1.00 -7.42 5.76
CA GLY A 60 -0.05 -6.63 6.55
C GLY A 60 -0.62 -5.29 7.02
N TRP A 61 -1.52 -4.67 6.25
CA TRP A 61 -2.30 -3.52 6.73
C TRP A 61 -3.24 -3.91 7.87
N LEU A 62 -3.98 -5.02 7.72
CA LEU A 62 -4.93 -5.50 8.73
C LEU A 62 -4.23 -5.84 10.05
N GLU A 63 -3.12 -6.58 10.00
CA GLU A 63 -2.32 -6.95 11.17
C GLU A 63 -1.86 -5.71 11.95
N ARG A 64 -1.37 -4.67 11.26
CA ARG A 64 -0.97 -3.41 11.91
C ARG A 64 -2.14 -2.67 12.52
N ALA A 65 -3.30 -2.65 11.86
CA ALA A 65 -4.51 -2.02 12.40
C ALA A 65 -5.02 -2.74 13.65
N GLU A 66 -4.98 -4.08 13.67
CA GLU A 66 -5.32 -4.89 14.84
C GLU A 66 -4.34 -4.64 16.00
N GLN A 67 -3.04 -4.59 15.73
CA GLN A 67 -2.03 -4.29 16.76
C GLN A 67 -2.19 -2.90 17.39
N ALA A 68 -2.60 -1.91 16.59
CA ALA A 68 -2.76 -0.53 17.08
C ALA A 68 -3.87 -0.36 18.14
N VAL A 69 -4.83 -1.31 18.21
CA VAL A 69 -5.92 -1.29 19.20
C VAL A 69 -5.69 -2.26 20.36
N LEU A 70 -4.65 -3.10 20.31
CA LEU A 70 -4.29 -3.96 21.43
C LEU A 70 -3.58 -3.11 22.50
N PRO A 71 -3.96 -3.23 23.78
CA PRO A 71 -3.26 -2.54 24.85
C PRO A 71 -1.81 -3.02 24.89
N THR A 72 -0.87 -2.08 24.96
CA THR A 72 0.53 -2.46 25.16
C THR A 72 0.64 -3.02 26.56
N SER A 73 1.38 -4.13 26.76
CA SER A 73 1.52 -4.80 28.06
C SER A 73 2.10 -3.91 29.19
N SER A 74 2.43 -2.66 28.89
CA SER A 74 2.87 -1.63 29.82
C SER A 74 1.72 -0.77 30.38
N ASP A 75 0.48 -0.97 29.92
CA ASP A 75 -0.75 -0.30 30.36
C ASP A 75 -1.53 -1.11 31.42
N LEU A 76 -0.98 -2.24 31.91
CA LEU A 76 -1.52 -3.08 32.98
C LEU A 76 -0.61 -3.07 34.21
#